data_AF-A0A8X6FCM2-F1
#
_entry.id   AF-A0A8X6FCM2-F1
#
_cell.length_a   1.000
_cell.length_b   1.000
_cell.length_c   1.000
_cell.angle_alpha   90.00
_cell.angle_beta   90.00
_cell.angle_gamma   90.00
#
_symmetry.space_group_name_H-M   'P 1'
#
loop_
_entity.id
_entity.type
_entity.pdbx_description
1 polymer ?
#
loop_
_entity_poly.entity_id
_entity_poly.type
_entity_poly.pdbx_seq_one_letter_code
_entity_poly.pdbx_strand_id
1 'polypeptide(L)'
;MFNLKKKLKRFTGVIVINVQSWVLRVELLRELMLFLLNLKSKLIRFLKASKGKMQWLSALLLGVVVGIVSCDMACYDTESNICLKEFSKEVTSSMDDYCRDQIPLIKCISEAASKCKTKFVREAEELYNIHTDACKEGTNLNKAVREHVDCITEATNGADCSSGEGGFELKDKTADEEKCKDLRKNELCMFRKVKSECSRNAGVTFLRMYHPMVRLLTKICEARGHLKI
;
A
#
# COMPACT_ATOMS: atom_id res chain seq x y z
N MET A 1 -4.40 12.67 45.64
CA MET A 1 -3.17 13.16 44.99
C MET A 1 -2.82 12.24 43.80
N PHE A 2 -3.59 12.28 42.71
CA PHE A 2 -3.34 11.49 41.49
C PHE A 2 -4.17 12.05 40.32
N ASN A 3 -3.69 13.07 39.58
CA ASN A 3 -4.16 13.33 38.20
C ASN A 3 -3.39 14.40 37.38
N LEU A 4 -2.05 14.49 37.49
CA LEU A 4 -1.28 15.38 36.60
C LEU A 4 -0.45 14.66 35.51
N LYS A 5 -0.03 13.39 35.71
CA LYS A 5 0.80 12.68 34.72
C LYS A 5 0.06 12.28 33.43
N LYS A 6 -1.28 12.15 33.46
CA LYS A 6 -2.06 11.71 32.28
C LYS A 6 -2.39 12.86 31.31
N LYS A 7 -2.36 14.13 31.78
CA LYS A 7 -2.57 15.30 30.91
C LYS A 7 -1.29 15.77 30.19
N LEU A 8 -0.10 15.54 30.74
CA LEU A 8 1.15 15.92 30.06
C LEU A 8 1.49 15.06 28.83
N LYS A 9 1.08 13.79 28.78
CA LYS A 9 1.29 12.92 27.59
C LYS A 9 0.45 13.32 26.37
N ARG A 10 -0.62 14.12 26.53
CA ARG A 10 -1.41 14.62 25.40
C ARG A 10 -0.84 15.88 24.75
N PHE A 11 0.03 16.62 25.44
CA PHE A 11 0.61 17.85 24.88
C PHE A 11 1.89 17.62 24.07
N THR A 12 2.66 16.57 24.37
CA THR A 12 3.85 16.22 23.59
C THR A 12 3.52 15.58 22.23
N GLY A 13 2.35 14.97 22.07
CA GLY A 13 1.91 14.39 20.78
C GLY A 13 1.54 15.42 19.71
N VAL A 14 1.17 16.65 20.10
CA VAL A 14 0.73 17.69 19.15
C VAL A 14 1.92 18.46 18.54
N ILE A 15 3.05 18.54 19.26
CA ILE A 15 4.25 19.25 18.79
C ILE A 15 5.04 18.39 17.78
N VAL A 16 5.01 17.06 17.89
CA VAL A 16 5.73 16.14 16.99
C VAL A 16 5.16 16.13 15.56
N ILE A 17 3.85 16.36 15.42
CA ILE A 17 3.17 16.35 14.11
C ILE A 17 3.61 17.55 13.24
N ASN A 18 4.01 18.68 13.85
CA ASN A 18 4.37 19.87 13.09
C ASN A 18 5.83 19.86 12.58
N VAL A 19 6.74 19.16 13.26
CA VAL A 19 8.14 19.01 12.81
C VAL A 19 8.26 17.99 11.66
N GLN A 20 7.43 16.95 11.65
CA GLN A 20 7.44 15.92 10.61
C GLN A 20 7.03 16.43 9.22
N SER A 21 6.14 17.42 9.16
CA SER A 21 5.75 18.08 7.90
C SER A 21 6.90 18.86 7.25
N TRP A 22 7.82 19.42 8.07
CA TRP A 22 8.98 20.16 7.57
C TRP A 22 10.10 19.23 7.08
N VAL A 23 10.36 18.12 7.77
CA VAL A 23 11.37 17.13 7.36
C VAL A 23 10.96 16.46 6.04
N LEU A 24 9.68 16.11 5.88
CA LEU A 24 9.14 15.58 4.61
C LEU A 24 9.30 16.58 3.47
N ARG A 25 9.11 17.89 3.70
CA ARG A 25 9.29 18.93 2.67
C ARG A 25 10.75 19.14 2.29
N VAL A 26 11.69 19.07 3.25
CA VAL A 26 13.13 19.26 2.99
C VAL A 26 13.72 18.07 2.22
N GLU A 27 13.31 16.84 2.53
CA GLU A 27 13.79 15.66 1.80
C GLU A 27 13.16 15.57 0.40
N LEU A 28 11.87 15.97 0.25
CA LEU A 28 11.25 16.08 -1.07
C LEU A 28 11.96 17.14 -1.93
N LEU A 29 12.35 18.27 -1.34
CA LEU A 29 13.15 19.30 -1.99
C LEU A 29 14.54 18.79 -2.39
N ARG A 30 15.17 17.94 -1.57
CA ARG A 30 16.47 17.35 -1.87
C ARG A 30 16.40 16.37 -3.04
N GLU A 31 15.41 15.48 -3.06
CA GLU A 31 15.17 14.56 -4.18
C GLU A 31 14.76 15.32 -5.45
N LEU A 32 13.93 16.36 -5.34
CA LEU A 32 13.66 17.29 -6.44
C LEU A 32 14.95 17.94 -6.93
N MET A 33 15.85 18.39 -6.05
CA MET A 33 17.12 18.98 -6.46
C MET A 33 18.06 17.97 -7.12
N LEU A 34 18.16 16.74 -6.61
CA LEU A 34 18.98 15.68 -7.22
C LEU A 34 18.42 15.23 -8.57
N PHE A 35 17.09 15.10 -8.68
CA PHE A 35 16.40 14.83 -9.93
C PHE A 35 16.60 15.97 -10.93
N LEU A 36 16.48 17.23 -10.49
CA LEU A 36 16.76 18.42 -11.30
C LEU A 36 18.24 18.54 -11.71
N LEU A 37 19.19 18.10 -10.88
CA LEU A 37 20.63 18.06 -11.20
C LEU A 37 20.97 16.95 -12.20
N ASN A 38 20.38 15.77 -12.05
CA ASN A 38 20.55 14.67 -12.99
C ASN A 38 19.86 14.96 -14.33
N LEU A 39 18.66 15.55 -14.28
CA LEU A 39 17.98 16.14 -15.43
C LEU A 39 18.85 17.22 -16.06
N LYS A 40 19.47 18.14 -15.30
CA LYS A 40 20.39 19.15 -15.86
C LYS A 40 21.49 18.50 -16.70
N SER A 41 22.11 17.41 -16.25
CA SER A 41 23.20 16.76 -17.02
C SER A 41 22.72 16.14 -18.34
N LYS A 42 21.50 15.62 -18.37
CA LYS A 42 20.87 15.04 -19.57
C LYS A 42 20.25 16.12 -20.45
N LEU A 43 19.60 17.12 -19.87
CA LEU A 43 19.09 18.32 -20.54
C LEU A 43 20.24 19.08 -21.19
N ILE A 44 21.38 19.28 -20.55
CA ILE A 44 22.52 20.00 -21.16
C ILE A 44 23.02 19.28 -22.41
N ARG A 45 23.03 17.94 -22.42
CA ARG A 45 23.36 17.14 -23.60
C ARG A 45 22.27 17.22 -24.69
N PHE A 46 21.00 17.17 -24.29
CA PHE A 46 19.85 17.33 -25.20
C PHE A 46 19.77 18.76 -25.80
N LEU A 47 20.08 19.77 -24.99
CA LEU A 47 20.07 21.18 -25.33
C LEU A 47 21.23 21.55 -26.26
N LYS A 48 22.39 20.88 -26.15
CA LYS A 48 23.48 21.02 -27.12
C LYS A 48 23.16 20.44 -28.50
N ALA A 49 22.28 19.44 -28.58
CA ALA A 49 21.93 18.77 -29.83
C ALA A 49 20.83 19.47 -30.64
N SER A 50 19.95 20.25 -29.99
CA SER A 50 18.82 20.90 -30.65
C SER A 50 19.10 22.40 -30.91
N LYS A 51 19.98 22.71 -31.86
CA LYS A 51 20.16 24.10 -32.34
C LYS A 51 18.90 24.55 -33.10
N GLY A 52 17.99 25.25 -32.41
CA GLY A 52 16.96 26.08 -33.06
C GLY A 52 15.55 26.01 -32.45
N LYS A 53 15.24 27.00 -31.61
CA LYS A 53 13.89 27.52 -31.26
C LYS A 53 12.82 26.64 -30.56
N MET A 54 12.86 25.31 -30.56
CA MET A 54 11.80 24.47 -29.93
C MET A 54 12.10 23.88 -28.53
N GLN A 55 13.24 24.22 -27.92
CA GLN A 55 13.70 23.57 -26.68
C GLN A 55 12.91 23.95 -25.41
N TRP A 56 12.48 25.21 -25.29
CA TRP A 56 11.82 25.69 -24.08
C TRP A 56 10.42 25.08 -23.90
N LEU A 57 9.68 24.89 -25.00
CA LEU A 57 8.37 24.23 -25.01
C LEU A 57 8.48 22.76 -24.57
N SER A 58 9.51 22.06 -25.04
CA SER A 58 9.74 20.66 -24.67
C SER A 58 10.03 20.51 -23.17
N ALA A 59 10.81 21.43 -22.59
CA ALA A 59 11.10 21.45 -21.16
C ALA A 59 9.85 21.77 -20.31
N LEU A 60 9.01 22.72 -20.74
CA LEU A 60 7.75 23.03 -20.08
C LEU A 60 6.76 21.85 -20.13
N LEU A 61 6.63 21.20 -21.30
CA LEU A 61 5.78 20.03 -21.46
C LEU A 61 6.22 18.87 -20.54
N LEU A 62 7.52 18.60 -20.46
CA LEU A 62 8.07 17.59 -19.54
C LEU A 62 7.79 17.96 -18.07
N GLY A 63 7.94 19.22 -17.68
CA GLY A 63 7.65 19.70 -16.33
C GLY A 63 6.18 19.51 -15.94
N VAL A 64 5.25 19.82 -16.84
CA VAL A 64 3.81 19.65 -16.63
C VAL A 64 3.45 18.16 -16.48
N VAL A 65 4.01 17.28 -17.32
CA VAL A 65 3.71 15.83 -17.26
C VAL A 65 4.20 15.19 -15.96
N VAL A 66 5.40 15.56 -15.48
CA VAL A 66 5.93 15.04 -14.19
C VAL A 66 5.13 15.58 -12.99
N GLY A 67 4.63 16.82 -13.07
CA GLY A 67 3.80 17.41 -12.03
C GLY A 67 2.49 16.64 -11.81
N ILE A 68 1.85 16.18 -12.89
CA ILE A 68 0.55 15.49 -12.82
C ILE A 68 0.66 14.13 -12.13
N VAL A 69 1.69 13.33 -12.42
CA VAL A 69 1.83 11.97 -11.85
C VAL A 69 2.08 11.98 -10.34
N SER A 70 2.76 13.00 -9.83
CA SER A 70 3.02 13.13 -8.38
C SER A 70 1.75 13.50 -7.59
N CYS A 71 0.75 14.10 -8.26
CA CYS A 71 -0.51 14.47 -7.62
C CYS A 71 -1.38 13.24 -7.29
N ASP A 72 -1.41 12.24 -8.16
CA ASP A 72 -2.27 11.06 -8.01
C ASP A 72 -1.90 10.24 -6.77
N MET A 73 -0.59 10.03 -6.52
CA MET A 73 -0.13 9.29 -5.33
C MET A 73 -0.30 10.08 -4.04
N ALA A 74 -0.05 11.39 -4.05
CA ALA A 74 -0.29 12.24 -2.87
C ALA A 74 -1.79 12.31 -2.52
N CYS A 75 -2.65 12.37 -3.54
CA CYS A 75 -4.09 12.22 -3.38
C CYS A 75 -4.41 10.86 -2.74
N TYR A 76 -3.90 9.77 -3.32
CA TYR A 76 -4.21 8.42 -2.84
C TYR A 76 -3.76 8.20 -1.40
N ASP A 77 -2.56 8.64 -1.03
CA ASP A 77 -2.07 8.55 0.36
C ASP A 77 -2.97 9.35 1.32
N THR A 78 -3.50 10.50 0.89
CA THR A 78 -4.44 11.28 1.72
C THR A 78 -5.77 10.56 1.91
N GLU A 79 -6.38 10.08 0.82
CA GLU A 79 -7.68 9.41 0.85
C GLU A 79 -7.61 8.04 1.55
N SER A 80 -6.59 7.22 1.26
CA SER A 80 -6.41 5.92 1.91
C SER A 80 -6.11 6.04 3.40
N ASN A 81 -5.41 7.09 3.84
CA ASN A 81 -5.21 7.35 5.27
C ASN A 81 -6.52 7.70 6.00
N ILE A 82 -7.48 8.33 5.31
CA ILE A 82 -8.82 8.56 5.90
C ILE A 82 -9.49 7.20 6.14
N CYS A 83 -9.48 6.32 5.14
CA CYS A 83 -9.97 4.95 5.27
C CYS A 83 -9.32 4.24 6.47
N LEU A 84 -8.00 4.21 6.56
CA LEU A 84 -7.30 3.50 7.63
C LEU A 84 -7.63 4.03 9.05
N LYS A 85 -7.89 5.34 9.18
CA LYS A 85 -8.28 5.93 10.47
C LYS A 85 -9.69 5.55 10.90
N GLU A 86 -10.61 5.38 9.95
CA GLU A 86 -11.99 4.97 10.24
C GLU A 86 -12.06 3.49 10.64
N PHE A 87 -11.13 2.66 10.15
CA PHE A 87 -11.15 1.21 10.33
C PHE A 87 -10.09 0.66 11.31
N SER A 88 -9.54 1.48 12.22
CA SER A 88 -8.52 1.06 13.20
C SER A 88 -9.05 0.15 14.33
N LYS A 89 -10.04 -0.69 14.08
CA LYS A 89 -10.61 -1.62 15.05
C LYS A 89 -9.73 -2.87 15.17
N GLU A 90 -9.76 -3.49 16.35
CA GLU A 90 -9.12 -4.79 16.55
C GLU A 90 -9.69 -5.81 15.56
N VAL A 91 -8.82 -6.47 14.80
CA VAL A 91 -9.20 -7.53 13.86
C VAL A 91 -9.64 -8.73 14.69
N THR A 92 -10.91 -9.11 14.61
CA THR A 92 -11.43 -10.32 15.23
C THR A 92 -11.40 -11.49 14.25
N SER A 93 -11.40 -12.72 14.78
CA SER A 93 -10.97 -13.92 14.07
C SER A 93 -12.05 -14.64 13.24
N SER A 94 -13.28 -14.12 13.15
CA SER A 94 -14.36 -14.81 12.43
C SER A 94 -14.56 -14.28 11.01
N MET A 95 -15.05 -15.14 10.11
CA MET A 95 -15.39 -14.74 8.73
C MET A 95 -16.46 -13.65 8.69
N ASP A 96 -17.44 -13.70 9.59
CA ASP A 96 -18.52 -12.71 9.61
C ASP A 96 -17.98 -11.34 10.08
N ASP A 97 -17.03 -11.33 11.03
CA ASP A 97 -16.32 -10.12 11.40
C ASP A 97 -15.42 -9.60 10.28
N TYR A 98 -14.70 -10.49 9.61
CA TYR A 98 -13.91 -10.16 8.44
C TYR A 98 -14.78 -9.46 7.39
N CYS A 99 -15.93 -10.05 7.04
CA CYS A 99 -16.82 -9.49 6.04
C CYS A 99 -17.46 -8.17 6.47
N ARG A 100 -17.77 -8.01 7.76
CA ARG A 100 -18.33 -6.78 8.31
C ARG A 100 -17.32 -5.64 8.33
N ASP A 101 -16.07 -5.92 8.71
CA ASP A 101 -15.10 -4.88 9.03
C ASP A 101 -14.07 -4.63 7.90
N GLN A 102 -13.65 -5.68 7.18
CA GLN A 102 -12.63 -5.56 6.13
C GLN A 102 -13.20 -5.15 4.77
N ILE A 103 -14.41 -5.59 4.41
CA ILE A 103 -15.02 -5.21 3.12
C ILE A 103 -15.21 -3.71 2.97
N PRO A 104 -15.73 -2.98 3.98
CA PRO A 104 -15.85 -1.53 3.88
C PRO A 104 -14.48 -0.83 3.76
N LEU A 105 -13.43 -1.33 4.44
CA LEU A 105 -12.08 -0.81 4.29
C LEU A 105 -11.55 -1.02 2.86
N ILE A 106 -11.64 -2.24 2.34
CA ILE A 106 -11.18 -2.57 0.97
C ILE A 106 -11.94 -1.72 -0.06
N LYS A 107 -13.24 -1.54 0.14
CA LYS A 107 -14.07 -0.65 -0.68
C LYS A 107 -13.56 0.78 -0.66
N CYS A 108 -13.30 1.34 0.53
CA CYS A 108 -12.77 2.70 0.69
C CYS A 108 -11.41 2.86 -0.01
N ILE A 109 -10.52 1.86 0.12
CA ILE A 109 -9.23 1.84 -0.60
C ILE A 109 -9.42 1.82 -2.12
N SER A 110 -10.37 1.03 -2.63
CA SER A 110 -10.71 1.00 -4.06
C SER A 110 -11.28 2.34 -4.55
N GLU A 111 -12.17 2.96 -3.77
CA GLU A 111 -12.73 4.28 -4.08
C GLU A 111 -11.65 5.37 -4.07
N ALA A 112 -10.71 5.32 -3.13
CA ALA A 112 -9.55 6.20 -3.09
C ALA A 112 -8.67 6.06 -4.35
N ALA A 113 -8.39 4.82 -4.79
CA ALA A 113 -7.64 4.56 -6.01
C ALA A 113 -8.35 5.15 -7.25
N SER A 114 -9.67 4.99 -7.33
CA SER A 114 -10.50 5.51 -8.42
C SER A 114 -10.57 7.04 -8.42
N LYS A 115 -10.86 7.65 -7.26
CA LYS A 115 -10.95 9.11 -7.06
C LYS A 115 -9.65 9.81 -7.44
N CYS A 116 -8.52 9.21 -7.08
CA CYS A 116 -7.18 9.74 -7.36
C CYS A 116 -6.60 9.27 -8.70
N LYS A 117 -7.41 8.57 -9.53
CA LYS A 117 -7.03 8.10 -10.88
C LYS A 117 -5.70 7.34 -10.91
N THR A 118 -5.44 6.54 -9.88
CA THR A 118 -4.17 5.84 -9.78
C THR A 118 -4.04 4.79 -10.88
N LYS A 119 -2.80 4.47 -11.26
CA LYS A 119 -2.52 3.44 -12.28
C LYS A 119 -2.93 2.02 -11.88
N PHE A 120 -3.30 1.82 -10.62
CA PHE A 120 -3.65 0.53 -10.02
C PHE A 120 -5.13 0.43 -9.62
N VAL A 121 -5.98 1.32 -10.13
CA VAL A 121 -7.42 1.29 -9.87
C VAL A 121 -8.04 -0.08 -10.16
N ARG A 122 -7.62 -0.72 -11.26
CA ARG A 122 -8.12 -2.04 -11.67
C ARG A 122 -7.75 -3.12 -10.66
N GLU A 123 -6.52 -3.13 -10.15
CA GLU A 123 -6.08 -4.07 -9.12
C GLU A 123 -6.83 -3.86 -7.80
N ALA A 124 -7.18 -2.61 -7.46
CA ALA A 124 -7.98 -2.31 -6.27
C ALA A 124 -9.45 -2.76 -6.42
N GLU A 125 -10.05 -2.55 -7.60
CA GLU A 125 -11.40 -3.04 -7.91
C GLU A 125 -11.45 -4.58 -7.94
N GLU A 126 -10.43 -5.23 -8.51
CA GLU A 126 -10.30 -6.69 -8.53
C GLU A 126 -10.26 -7.26 -7.11
N LEU A 127 -9.46 -6.64 -6.22
CA LEU A 127 -9.40 -7.00 -4.81
C LEU A 127 -10.78 -6.86 -4.15
N TYR A 128 -11.45 -5.72 -4.33
CA TYR A 128 -12.78 -5.48 -3.76
C TYR A 128 -13.80 -6.51 -4.22
N ASN A 129 -13.83 -6.82 -5.52
CA ASN A 129 -14.78 -7.77 -6.10
C ASN A 129 -14.57 -9.19 -5.57
N ILE A 130 -13.32 -9.65 -5.50
CA ILE A 130 -12.99 -11.00 -4.99
C ILE A 130 -13.38 -11.14 -3.53
N HIS A 131 -13.05 -10.15 -2.71
CA HIS A 131 -13.39 -10.19 -1.28
C HIS A 131 -14.90 -10.08 -1.05
N THR A 132 -15.60 -9.30 -1.88
CA THR A 132 -17.06 -9.25 -1.87
C THR A 132 -17.66 -10.60 -2.25
N ASP A 133 -17.11 -11.29 -3.26
CA ASP A 133 -17.55 -12.64 -3.64
C ASP A 133 -17.34 -13.65 -2.51
N ALA A 134 -16.22 -13.57 -1.80
CA ALA A 134 -15.93 -14.40 -0.63
C ALA A 134 -16.91 -14.17 0.54
N CYS A 135 -17.47 -12.97 0.66
CA CYS A 135 -18.43 -12.61 1.70
C CYS A 135 -19.89 -12.80 1.30
N LYS A 136 -20.16 -12.97 0.00
CA LYS A 136 -21.51 -13.16 -0.51
C LYS A 136 -21.95 -14.61 -0.36
N GLU A 137 -23.02 -14.84 0.40
CA GLU A 137 -23.54 -16.18 0.63
C GLU A 137 -23.89 -16.90 -0.67
N GLY A 138 -23.57 -18.20 -0.70
CA GLY A 138 -23.91 -19.09 -1.80
C GLY A 138 -22.92 -19.10 -2.97
N THR A 139 -21.97 -18.16 -3.03
CA THR A 139 -20.90 -18.18 -4.05
C THR A 139 -19.94 -19.34 -3.82
N ASN A 140 -19.24 -19.75 -4.88
CA ASN A 140 -18.25 -20.83 -4.77
C ASN A 140 -17.09 -20.43 -3.86
N LEU A 141 -16.67 -19.16 -3.89
CA LEU A 141 -15.59 -18.67 -3.04
C LEU A 141 -16.03 -18.58 -1.58
N ASN A 142 -17.25 -18.10 -1.30
CA ASN A 142 -17.78 -18.06 0.07
C ASN A 142 -17.82 -19.45 0.71
N LYS A 143 -18.33 -20.45 0.00
CA LYS A 143 -18.34 -21.85 0.48
C LYS A 143 -16.93 -22.35 0.78
N ALA A 144 -16.00 -22.14 -0.15
CA ALA A 144 -14.62 -22.59 0.01
C ALA A 144 -13.88 -21.88 1.15
N VAL A 145 -14.18 -20.59 1.39
CA VAL A 145 -13.63 -19.85 2.54
C VAL A 145 -14.24 -20.35 3.83
N ARG A 146 -15.58 -20.45 3.94
CA ARG A 146 -16.24 -20.97 5.16
C ARG A 146 -15.77 -22.37 5.54
N GLU A 147 -15.47 -23.23 4.56
CA GLU A 147 -14.95 -24.58 4.78
C GLU A 147 -13.53 -24.60 5.38
N HIS A 148 -12.72 -23.58 5.12
CA HIS A 148 -11.29 -23.60 5.43
C HIS A 148 -10.80 -22.43 6.30
N VAL A 149 -11.65 -21.47 6.65
CA VAL A 149 -11.25 -20.21 7.30
C VAL A 149 -10.54 -20.44 8.64
N ASP A 150 -11.03 -21.35 9.47
CA ASP A 150 -10.44 -21.62 10.79
C ASP A 150 -9.02 -22.14 10.65
N CYS A 151 -8.82 -23.16 9.79
CA CYS A 151 -7.48 -23.70 9.55
C CYS A 151 -6.56 -22.70 8.85
N ILE A 152 -7.06 -21.95 7.85
CA ILE A 152 -6.27 -20.90 7.18
C ILE A 152 -5.81 -19.87 8.21
N THR A 153 -6.69 -19.46 9.12
CA THR A 153 -6.39 -18.48 10.17
C THR A 153 -5.35 -19.03 11.16
N GLU A 154 -5.50 -20.26 11.62
CA GLU A 154 -4.51 -20.92 12.48
C GLU A 154 -3.15 -21.06 11.81
N ALA A 155 -3.12 -21.56 10.57
CA ALA A 155 -1.90 -21.78 9.82
C ALA A 155 -1.16 -20.46 9.51
N THR A 156 -1.89 -19.38 9.20
CA THR A 156 -1.30 -18.06 8.95
C THR A 156 -0.81 -17.37 10.22
N ASN A 157 -1.51 -17.53 11.35
CA ASN A 157 -1.06 -17.03 12.65
C ASN A 157 0.19 -17.77 13.16
N GLY A 158 0.31 -19.06 12.86
CA GLY A 158 1.48 -19.88 13.20
C GLY A 158 2.61 -19.83 12.16
N ALA A 159 2.49 -19.00 11.12
CA ALA A 159 3.47 -18.90 10.05
C ALA A 159 4.59 -17.92 10.41
N ASP A 160 5.82 -18.42 10.52
CA ASP A 160 7.00 -17.56 10.56
C ASP A 160 7.44 -17.21 9.13
N CYS A 161 6.71 -16.28 8.53
CA CYS A 161 6.99 -15.77 7.18
C CYS A 161 7.64 -14.38 7.18
N SER A 162 8.10 -13.91 8.35
CA SER A 162 8.77 -12.62 8.48
C SER A 162 10.20 -12.75 7.98
N SER A 163 10.57 -12.01 6.93
CA SER A 163 11.98 -11.85 6.53
C SER A 163 12.77 -10.91 7.44
N GLY A 164 12.11 -10.23 8.38
CA GLY A 164 12.71 -9.40 9.43
C GLY A 164 11.64 -9.01 10.46
N GLU A 165 12.03 -8.88 11.72
CA GLU A 165 11.15 -8.51 12.85
C GLU A 165 10.54 -7.11 12.65
N GLY A 166 9.38 -7.00 12.01
CA GLY A 166 8.74 -5.70 11.80
C GLY A 166 7.31 -5.81 11.29
N GLY A 167 6.35 -5.54 12.17
CA GLY A 167 4.94 -5.39 11.79
C GLY A 167 4.73 -4.34 10.68
N PHE A 168 3.55 -4.37 10.05
CA PHE A 168 3.12 -3.47 8.97
C PHE A 168 2.88 -2.02 9.46
N GLU A 169 3.79 -1.43 10.22
CA GLU A 169 3.81 0.02 10.43
C GLU A 169 4.59 0.69 9.29
N LEU A 170 3.87 1.40 8.42
CA LEU A 170 4.39 2.22 7.31
C LEU A 170 4.93 3.56 7.84
N LYS A 171 5.98 3.53 8.68
CA LYS A 171 6.51 4.74 9.35
C LYS A 171 7.90 5.15 8.90
N ASP A 172 8.65 4.31 8.18
CA ASP A 172 10.02 4.62 7.75
C ASP A 172 10.29 4.20 6.31
N LYS A 173 10.83 5.12 5.49
CA LYS A 173 10.97 4.97 4.04
C LYS A 173 11.91 3.81 3.65
N THR A 174 12.89 3.49 4.47
CA THR A 174 13.82 2.37 4.26
C THR A 174 13.15 1.02 4.54
N ALA A 175 12.29 0.95 5.56
CA ALA A 175 11.50 -0.24 5.86
C ALA A 175 10.45 -0.51 4.77
N ASP A 176 9.94 0.53 4.11
CA ASP A 176 8.94 0.40 3.05
C ASP A 176 9.51 -0.27 1.79
N GLU A 177 10.77 0.02 1.42
CA GLU A 177 11.41 -0.59 0.25
C GLU A 177 11.68 -2.09 0.45
N GLU A 178 12.16 -2.47 1.63
CA GLU A 178 12.41 -3.88 1.96
C GLU A 178 11.12 -4.69 1.99
N LYS A 179 10.06 -4.16 2.63
CA LYS A 179 8.73 -4.78 2.64
C LYS A 179 8.19 -5.01 1.24
N CYS A 180 8.37 -4.05 0.32
CA CYS A 180 7.93 -4.19 -1.06
C CYS A 180 8.63 -5.35 -1.81
N LYS A 181 9.89 -5.66 -1.50
CA LYS A 181 10.63 -6.77 -2.13
C LYS A 181 10.16 -8.13 -1.65
N ASP A 182 9.71 -8.21 -0.40
CA ASP A 182 9.34 -9.47 0.24
C ASP A 182 7.87 -9.86 0.09
N LEU A 183 7.00 -9.01 -0.48
CA LEU A 183 5.57 -9.31 -0.65
C LEU A 183 5.30 -10.68 -1.27
N ARG A 184 5.97 -11.01 -2.38
CA ARG A 184 5.83 -12.32 -3.05
C ARG A 184 6.41 -13.47 -2.25
N LYS A 185 7.52 -13.23 -1.54
CA LYS A 185 8.15 -14.25 -0.69
C LYS A 185 7.23 -14.61 0.46
N ASN A 186 6.61 -13.60 1.08
CA ASN A 186 5.65 -13.75 2.18
C ASN A 186 4.38 -14.47 1.70
N GLU A 187 3.83 -14.09 0.53
CA GLU A 187 2.72 -14.80 -0.10
C GLU A 187 3.02 -16.29 -0.28
N LEU A 188 4.16 -16.63 -0.89
CA LEU A 188 4.55 -18.01 -1.16
C LEU A 188 4.79 -18.80 0.14
N CYS A 189 5.37 -18.14 1.15
CA CYS A 189 5.57 -18.75 2.47
C CYS A 189 4.22 -19.08 3.13
N MET A 190 3.31 -18.11 3.21
CA MET A 190 1.97 -18.30 3.78
C MET A 190 1.19 -19.37 3.03
N PHE A 191 1.22 -19.34 1.69
CA PHE A 191 0.58 -20.37 0.86
C PHE A 191 1.12 -21.77 1.15
N ARG A 192 2.45 -21.93 1.26
CA ARG A 192 3.05 -23.24 1.56
C ARG A 192 2.61 -23.75 2.92
N LYS A 193 2.59 -22.88 3.93
CA LYS A 193 2.14 -23.19 5.30
C LYS A 193 0.68 -23.64 5.33
N VAL A 194 -0.22 -22.85 4.73
CA VAL A 194 -1.65 -23.21 4.61
C VAL A 194 -1.84 -24.53 3.85
N LYS A 195 -1.11 -24.72 2.75
CA LYS A 195 -1.18 -25.94 1.95
C LYS A 195 -0.71 -27.18 2.73
N SER A 196 0.33 -27.05 3.56
CA SER A 196 0.86 -28.18 4.33
C SER A 196 0.02 -28.53 5.55
N GLU A 197 -0.60 -27.55 6.20
CA GLU A 197 -1.33 -27.78 7.46
C GLU A 197 -2.83 -28.02 7.27
N CYS A 198 -3.43 -27.41 6.23
CA CYS A 198 -4.87 -27.52 5.99
C CYS A 198 -5.19 -28.52 4.89
N SER A 199 -4.98 -28.12 3.63
CA SER A 199 -5.19 -28.95 2.44
C SER A 199 -4.75 -28.21 1.18
N ARG A 200 -4.69 -28.92 0.05
CA ARG A 200 -4.50 -28.29 -1.27
C ARG A 200 -5.62 -27.29 -1.59
N ASN A 201 -6.87 -27.61 -1.26
CA ASN A 201 -8.02 -26.74 -1.53
C ASN A 201 -7.96 -25.47 -0.67
N ALA A 202 -7.65 -25.59 0.62
CA ALA A 202 -7.42 -24.46 1.50
C ALA A 202 -6.32 -23.53 0.98
N GLY A 203 -5.20 -24.08 0.49
CA GLY A 203 -4.15 -23.28 -0.14
C GLY A 203 -4.61 -22.53 -1.39
N VAL A 204 -5.43 -23.15 -2.25
CA VAL A 204 -6.01 -22.50 -3.44
C VAL A 204 -6.98 -21.39 -3.03
N THR A 205 -7.85 -21.65 -2.05
CA THR A 205 -8.77 -20.65 -1.49
C THR A 205 -8.01 -19.46 -0.91
N PHE A 206 -6.96 -19.72 -0.12
CA PHE A 206 -6.09 -18.68 0.42
C PHE A 206 -5.49 -17.83 -0.70
N LEU A 207 -4.89 -18.44 -1.73
CA LEU A 207 -4.31 -17.68 -2.84
C LEU A 207 -5.34 -16.86 -3.61
N ARG A 208 -6.57 -17.35 -3.79
CA ARG A 208 -7.64 -16.58 -4.44
C ARG A 208 -7.93 -15.27 -3.70
N MET A 209 -7.85 -15.28 -2.38
CA MET A 209 -8.05 -14.09 -1.53
C MET A 209 -6.78 -13.23 -1.43
N TYR A 210 -5.64 -13.86 -1.20
CA TYR A 210 -4.40 -13.16 -0.83
C TYR A 210 -3.65 -12.60 -2.05
N HIS A 211 -3.69 -13.30 -3.19
CA HIS A 211 -2.96 -12.91 -4.39
C HIS A 211 -3.38 -11.54 -4.96
N PRO A 212 -4.68 -11.20 -5.08
CA PRO A 212 -5.11 -9.86 -5.49
C PRO A 212 -4.57 -8.76 -4.58
N MET A 213 -4.49 -9.02 -3.27
CA MET A 213 -3.96 -8.06 -2.30
C MET A 213 -2.47 -7.83 -2.53
N VAL A 214 -1.69 -8.90 -2.71
CA VAL A 214 -0.25 -8.82 -3.02
C VAL A 214 -0.01 -8.10 -4.35
N ARG A 215 -0.84 -8.35 -5.37
CA ARG A 215 -0.80 -7.63 -6.65
C ARG A 215 -1.04 -6.13 -6.46
N LEU A 216 -2.06 -5.74 -5.71
CA LEU A 216 -2.35 -4.34 -5.41
C LEU A 216 -1.18 -3.67 -4.68
N LEU A 217 -0.67 -4.30 -3.60
CA LEU A 217 0.47 -3.78 -2.83
C LEU A 217 1.72 -3.64 -3.70
N THR A 218 1.99 -4.60 -4.58
CA THR A 218 3.09 -4.52 -5.54
C THR A 218 2.94 -3.29 -6.45
N LYS A 219 1.74 -3.03 -6.96
CA LYS A 219 1.49 -1.84 -7.79
C LYS A 219 1.62 -0.52 -7.03
N ILE A 220 1.23 -0.49 -5.77
CA ILE A 220 1.47 0.68 -4.90
C ILE A 220 2.98 0.89 -4.72
N CYS A 221 3.75 -0.17 -4.48
CA CYS A 221 5.21 -0.11 -4.37
C CYS A 221 5.89 0.38 -5.66
N GLU A 222 5.46 -0.11 -6.83
CA GLU A 222 5.91 0.38 -8.15
C GLU A 222 5.59 1.87 -8.31
N ALA A 223 4.37 2.30 -7.97
CA ALA A 223 3.92 3.69 -8.11
C ALA A 223 4.68 4.66 -7.18
N ARG A 224 5.11 4.19 -6.01
CA ARG A 224 5.97 4.95 -5.08
C ARG A 224 7.46 4.95 -5.47
N GLY A 225 7.86 4.16 -6.47
CA GLY A 225 9.25 4.06 -6.91
C GLY A 225 10.14 3.17 -6.04
N HIS A 226 9.55 2.37 -5.13
CA HIS A 226 10.29 1.40 -4.31
C HIS A 226 10.70 0.14 -5.07
N LEU A 227 10.03 -0.15 -6.19
CA LEU A 227 10.39 -1.25 -7.09
C LEU A 227 10.80 -0.68 -8.44
N LYS A 228 12.07 -0.86 -8.79
CA LYS A 228 12.56 -0.64 -10.15
C LYS A 228 12.32 -1.94 -10.93
N ILE A 229 11.37 -1.89 -11.88
CA ILE A 229 11.14 -2.95 -12.86
C ILE A 229 12.26 -2.91 -13.90
#